data_AF-A0A317Z4S2-F1
#
_entry.id   AF-A0A317Z4S2-F1
#
_cell.length_a   1.000
_cell.length_b   1.000
_cell.length_c   1.000
_cell.angle_alpha   90.00
_cell.angle_beta   90.00
_cell.angle_gamma   90.00
#
_symmetry.space_group_name_H-M   'P 1'
#
loop_
_entity.id
_entity.type
_entity.pdbx_description
1 polymer ?
#
loop_
_entity_poly.entity_id
_entity_poly.type
_entity_poly.pdbx_seq_one_letter_code
_entity_poly.pdbx_strand_id
1 'polypeptide(L)' 'RVNRNRLLERFNEAKALNINAHPVIVGPVTFVALSKGGDQSFEDKVRTLLPLYVEVLQSLIDAGAELIQIDEPIL' A
#
# COMPACT_ATOMS: atom_id res chain seq x y z
N ARG A 1 -4.79 -5.43 10.84
CA ARG A 1 -5.96 -5.52 9.95
C ARG A 1 -6.27 -4.18 9.32
N VAL A 2 -6.37 -4.14 8.00
CA VAL A 2 -6.74 -2.96 7.21
C VAL A 2 -8.24 -2.67 7.39
N ASN A 3 -8.59 -1.47 7.83
CA ASN A 3 -9.99 -1.07 8.02
C ASN A 3 -10.69 -0.66 6.72
N ARG A 4 -9.97 0.02 5.82
CA ARG A 4 -10.48 0.42 4.50
C ARG A 4 -9.35 0.45 3.48
N ASN A 5 -9.47 -0.33 2.41
CA ASN A 5 -8.50 -0.37 1.33
C ASN A 5 -8.98 0.49 0.16
N ARG A 6 -8.71 1.80 0.22
CA ARG A 6 -9.10 2.74 -0.85
C ARG A 6 -8.44 2.44 -2.18
N LEU A 7 -7.22 1.89 -2.18
CA LEU A 7 -6.50 1.56 -3.40
C LEU A 7 -7.20 0.44 -4.16
N LEU A 8 -7.68 -0.58 -3.43
CA LEU A 8 -8.53 -1.65 -3.98
C LEU A 8 -9.86 -1.12 -4.51
N GLU A 9 -10.53 -0.22 -3.79
CA GLU A 9 -11.77 0.42 -4.27
C GLU A 9 -11.54 1.08 -5.64
N ARG A 10 -10.47 1.88 -5.78
CA ARG A 10 -10.12 2.54 -7.05
C ARG A 10 -9.73 1.57 -8.15
N PHE A 11 -9.01 0.51 -7.81
CA PHE A 11 -8.65 -0.53 -8.78
C PHE A 11 -9.89 -1.24 -9.33
N ASN A 12 -10.85 -1.57 -8.45
CA ASN A 12 -12.12 -2.19 -8.86
C ASN A 12 -12.99 -1.24 -9.70
N GLU A 13 -13.01 0.06 -9.38
CA GLU A 13 -13.67 1.08 -10.20
C GLU A 13 -13.08 1.11 -11.62
N ALA A 14 -11.75 1.14 -11.75
CA ALA A 14 -11.09 1.14 -13.06
C ALA A 14 -11.31 -0.17 -13.83
N LYS A 15 -11.26 -1.31 -13.13
CA LYS A 15 -11.56 -2.63 -13.69
C LYS A 15 -12.99 -2.70 -14.24
N ALA A 16 -13.97 -2.12 -13.55
CA ALA A 16 -15.36 -2.05 -14.03
C ALA A 16 -15.51 -1.23 -15.33
N LEU A 17 -14.57 -0.32 -15.60
CA LEU A 17 -14.47 0.44 -16.85
C LEU A 17 -13.63 -0.27 -17.92
N ASN A 18 -13.22 -1.53 -17.69
CA ASN A 18 -12.30 -2.30 -18.53
C ASN A 18 -10.92 -1.62 -18.72
N ILE A 19 -10.47 -0.83 -17.74
CA ILE A 19 -9.15 -0.22 -17.74
C ILE A 19 -8.21 -1.12 -16.94
N ASN A 20 -7.09 -1.54 -17.56
CA ASN A 20 -6.01 -2.22 -16.83
C ASN A 20 -5.23 -1.19 -16.01
N ALA A 21 -5.75 -0.87 -14.83
CA ALA A 21 -5.13 0.10 -13.95
C ALA A 21 -3.88 -0.47 -13.27
N HIS A 22 -2.91 0.38 -13.05
CA HIS A 22 -1.70 0.08 -12.30
C HIS A 22 -1.80 0.74 -10.92
N PRO A 23 -2.04 -0.02 -9.83
CA PRO A 23 -2.06 0.54 -8.48
C PRO A 23 -0.66 1.01 -8.05
N VAL A 24 -0.57 2.26 -7.60
CA VAL A 24 0.66 2.85 -7.04
C VAL A 24 0.43 3.12 -5.55
N ILE A 25 1.38 2.72 -4.71
CA ILE A 25 1.35 2.95 -3.26
C ILE A 25 2.69 3.48 -2.77
N VAL A 26 2.67 4.45 -1.85
CA VAL A 26 3.89 4.90 -1.16
C VAL A 26 4.41 3.77 -0.29
N GLY A 27 5.69 3.45 -0.41
CA GLY A 27 6.31 2.38 0.33
C GLY A 27 6.42 2.68 1.84
N PRO A 28 6.53 1.61 2.66
CA PRO A 28 6.49 1.72 4.11
C PRO A 28 7.65 2.54 4.69
N VAL A 29 8.83 2.57 4.06
CA VAL A 29 9.99 3.31 4.57
C VAL A 29 9.77 4.81 4.39
N THR A 30 9.39 5.22 3.19
CA THR A 30 9.03 6.60 2.88
C THR A 30 7.83 7.05 3.71
N PHE A 31 6.83 6.19 3.90
CA PHE A 31 5.68 6.51 4.75
C PHE A 31 6.10 6.82 6.19
N VAL A 32 6.96 5.99 6.79
CA VAL A 32 7.47 6.25 8.16
C VAL A 32 8.35 7.49 8.19
N ALA A 33 9.19 7.71 7.17
CA ALA A 33 10.05 8.89 7.08
C ALA A 33 9.25 10.20 6.98
N LEU A 34 8.09 10.19 6.32
CA LEU A 34 7.18 11.34 6.23
C LEU A 34 6.26 11.50 7.45
N SER A 35 6.19 10.49 8.31
CA SER A 35 5.34 10.49 9.50
C SER A 35 5.99 11.25 10.67
N LYS A 36 5.18 11.66 11.65
CA LYS A 36 5.65 12.30 12.89
C LYS A 36 4.97 11.68 14.10
N GLY A 37 5.67 11.69 15.24
CA GLY A 37 5.19 11.19 16.52
C GLY A 37 5.41 9.70 16.74
N GLY A 38 5.02 9.22 17.92
CA GLY A 38 5.17 7.84 18.38
C GLY A 38 6.54 7.56 18.98
N ASP A 39 6.56 6.78 20.07
CA ASP A 39 7.74 6.50 20.90
C ASP A 39 8.59 5.33 20.38
N GLN A 40 8.11 4.63 19.35
CA GLN A 40 8.80 3.51 18.72
C GLN A 40 9.98 3.98 17.85
N SER A 41 10.99 3.12 17.70
CA SER A 41 12.07 3.35 16.74
C SER A 41 11.56 3.39 15.30
N PHE A 42 12.36 3.95 14.39
CA PHE A 42 12.02 3.96 12.95
C PHE A 42 11.78 2.54 12.41
N GLU A 43 12.67 1.60 12.75
CA GLU A 43 12.56 0.22 12.31
C GLU A 43 11.29 -0.47 12.85
N ASP A 44 10.96 -0.24 14.13
CA ASP A 44 9.77 -0.82 14.75
C ASP A 44 8.47 -0.31 14.10
N LYS A 45 8.43 0.99 13.73
CA LYS A 45 7.30 1.57 12.99
C LYS A 45 7.13 0.91 11.62
N VAL A 46 8.22 0.74 10.88
CA VAL A 46 8.19 0.04 9.59
C VAL A 46 7.71 -1.38 9.77
N ARG A 47 8.28 -2.14 10.72
CA ARG A 47 7.90 -3.53 11.01
C ARG A 47 6.42 -3.67 11.39
N THR A 48 5.88 -2.69 12.12
CA THR A 48 4.46 -2.65 12.50
C THR A 48 3.53 -2.46 11.28
N LEU A 49 3.98 -1.74 10.25
CA LEU A 49 3.20 -1.48 9.03
C LEU A 49 3.25 -2.64 8.03
N LEU A 50 4.33 -3.43 8.00
CA LEU A 50 4.52 -4.50 7.01
C LEU A 50 3.32 -5.46 6.88
N PRO A 51 2.72 -5.98 7.96
CA PRO A 51 1.56 -6.87 7.85
C PRO A 51 0.37 -6.19 7.14
N LEU A 52 0.17 -4.89 7.35
CA LEU A 52 -0.91 -4.13 6.72
C LEU A 52 -0.65 -3.94 5.22
N TYR A 53 0.61 -3.68 4.83
CA TYR A 53 0.99 -3.62 3.42
C TYR A 53 0.76 -4.97 2.73
N VAL A 54 1.12 -6.08 3.37
CA VAL A 54 0.84 -7.43 2.86
C VAL A 54 -0.66 -7.64 2.65
N GLU A 55 -1.51 -7.29 3.61
CA GLU A 55 -2.97 -7.38 3.48
C GLU A 55 -3.50 -6.57 2.27
N VAL A 56 -2.98 -5.34 2.06
CA VAL A 56 -3.37 -4.49 0.92
C VAL A 56 -2.95 -5.09 -0.42
N LEU A 57 -1.68 -5.51 -0.53
CA LEU A 57 -1.11 -6.06 -1.75
C LEU A 57 -1.79 -7.37 -2.13
N GLN A 58 -2.04 -8.25 -1.16
CA GLN A 58 -2.76 -9.50 -1.40
C GLN A 58 -4.17 -9.23 -1.94
N SER A 59 -4.87 -8.24 -1.37
CA SER A 59 -6.21 -7.87 -1.86
C SER A 59 -6.20 -7.37 -3.31
N LEU A 60 -5.14 -6.69 -3.74
CA LEU A 60 -4.97 -6.24 -5.13
C LEU A 60 -4.66 -7.40 -6.07
N ILE A 61 -3.78 -8.32 -5.66
CA ILE A 61 -3.48 -9.55 -6.40
C ILE A 61 -4.76 -10.37 -6.59
N ASP A 62 -5.54 -10.56 -5.53
CA ASP A 62 -6.81 -11.30 -5.58
C ASP A 62 -7.85 -10.61 -6.48
N ALA A 63 -7.81 -9.28 -6.59
CA ALA A 63 -8.63 -8.51 -7.52
C ALA A 63 -8.14 -8.59 -8.98
N GLY A 64 -6.96 -9.15 -9.23
CA GLY A 64 -6.37 -9.33 -10.56
C GLY A 64 -5.45 -8.20 -11.00
N ALA A 65 -4.82 -7.47 -10.06
CA ALA A 65 -3.77 -6.52 -10.40
C ALA A 65 -2.52 -7.29 -10.88
N GLU A 66 -2.12 -7.07 -12.12
CA GLU A 66 -0.93 -7.72 -12.72
C GLU A 66 0.37 -7.04 -12.32
N LEU A 67 0.30 -5.73 -12.08
CA LEU A 67 1.45 -4.90 -11.76
C LEU A 67 1.09 -3.92 -10.66
N ILE A 68 1.91 -3.88 -9.61
CA ILE A 68 1.74 -3.01 -8.45
C ILE A 68 3.06 -2.27 -8.22
N GLN A 69 3.03 -0.95 -8.17
CA GLN A 69 4.20 -0.11 -7.92
C GLN A 69 4.23 0.37 -6.47
N ILE A 70 5.40 0.23 -5.87
CA ILE A 70 5.70 0.69 -4.52
C ILE A 70 6.74 1.80 -4.65
N ASP A 71 6.37 3.02 -4.29
CA ASP A 71 7.23 4.19 -4.42
C ASP A 71 8.03 4.44 -3.13
N GLU A 72 9.35 4.35 -3.24
CA GLU A 72 10.28 4.58 -2.12
C GLU A 72 11.28 5.71 -2.43
N PRO A 73 10.84 6.98 -2.59
CA PRO A 73 11.70 8.09 -3.00
C PRO A 73 12.74 8.53 -1.96
N ILE A 74 12.65 8.09 -0.70
CA ILE A 74 13.63 8.43 0.35
C ILE A 74 14.90 7.55 0.29
N LEU A 75 14.85 6.45 -0.46
CA LEU A 75 15.94 5.49 -0.66
C LEU A 75 16.80 5.90 -1.87
#